data_AF-A0A8J2XK71-F1
#
_entry.id   AF-A0A8J2XK71-F1
#
_cell.length_a   1.000
_cell.length_b   1.000
_cell.length_c   1.000
_cell.angle_alpha   90.00
_cell.angle_beta   90.00
_cell.angle_gamma   90.00
#
_symmetry.space_group_name_H-M   'P 1'
#
loop_
_entity.id
_entity.type
_entity.pdbx_description
1 polymer ?
#
loop_
_entity_poly.entity_id
_entity_poly.type
_entity_poly.pdbx_seq_one_letter_code
_entity_poly.pdbx_strand_id
1 'polypeptide(L)'
;MVLIPMFALGAGTLVIWLGAVLLPLTLLIGSGFAGLSRARLRIWGRALPAPRYRERSPGVSGLLGLLADPRRWLDLLFESLIAFPLRTAAFTLAVSWTAVALGGVTYWLWGHAIPGDEYRGLGHLLLGALHALGLLPGMESNYLAESLVNLMTGSVFLVTLPFVMRGLALLDATVTTAALGAPAHGSGPGGEPVATWPQRAGSTGDTAPREWSADAWTWLAAAVVAVVLLAVGWPVLAAVYAVPVAVAMLLALAHSGALLLAVRQPMAAVALGTAAGLGGALASYPVTGLPWPWPVPAMLAQLVVMVLVALRAPWGLALAAWALPAAGSFMFMPFLPGSRVDGALANVIVLASVGAAVALVGALLRLWLLSRGALVAERRVGAVQEAKRRELEERNRIARELHDVVAHSMSVISVQAATAQYRLPGVDARIAREFDSIAGSARQALGEMRALLALLRGADRAPLAPQPHLGDLAGLIESTRQSGARIEFTETAAPGQDPAAIPPATGVTAYRIVQEGLSNALRHAPGAAVRVRVDLDGEYLRITVTNGPVRAEDSARAGTAGGAGLGLAGLRERAEALGGSLDAGPEPDGSFTLRAQLPAG
;
A
#
# COMPACT_ATOMS: atom_id res chain seq x y z
N MET A 1 43.72 18.60 32.68
CA MET A 1 42.27 18.50 32.41
C MET A 1 41.90 18.68 30.92
N VAL A 2 42.68 19.41 30.10
CA VAL A 2 42.37 19.62 28.65
C VAL A 2 42.84 18.47 27.73
N LEU A 3 43.82 17.65 28.17
CA LEU A 3 44.38 16.57 27.35
C LEU A 3 43.37 15.46 27.02
N ILE A 4 42.50 15.09 27.98
CA ILE A 4 41.48 14.05 27.82
C ILE A 4 40.43 14.45 26.76
N PRO A 5 39.82 15.65 26.81
CA PRO A 5 38.89 16.07 25.77
C PRO A 5 39.57 16.27 24.41
N MET A 6 40.81 16.76 24.34
CA MET A 6 41.54 16.86 23.06
C MET A 6 41.87 15.48 22.47
N PHE A 7 42.26 14.51 23.30
CA PHE A 7 42.47 13.13 22.88
C PHE A 7 41.17 12.47 22.39
N ALA A 8 40.06 12.65 23.13
CA ALA A 8 38.75 12.17 22.71
C ALA A 8 38.29 12.79 21.39
N LEU A 9 38.54 14.09 21.19
CA LEU A 9 38.23 14.81 19.95
C LEU A 9 39.10 14.34 18.78
N GLY A 10 40.39 14.07 19.03
CA GLY A 10 41.32 13.46 18.08
C GLY A 10 40.95 12.02 17.70
N ALA A 11 40.58 11.20 18.66
CA ALA A 11 40.10 9.84 18.42
C ALA A 11 38.76 9.84 17.65
N GLY A 12 37.84 10.74 18.01
CA GLY A 12 36.56 10.91 17.29
C GLY A 12 36.75 11.35 15.84
N THR A 13 37.65 12.30 15.59
CA THR A 13 37.98 12.74 14.21
C THR A 13 38.67 11.63 13.42
N LEU A 14 39.57 10.85 14.03
CA LEU A 14 40.19 9.68 13.38
C LEU A 14 39.14 8.64 12.96
N VAL A 15 38.17 8.34 13.83
CA VAL A 15 37.06 7.41 13.53
C VAL A 15 36.21 7.93 12.37
N ILE A 16 35.94 9.23 12.31
CA ILE A 16 35.17 9.84 11.20
C ILE A 16 35.94 9.74 9.88
N TRP A 17 37.24 10.07 9.86
CA TRP A 17 38.06 9.99 8.65
C TRP A 17 38.26 8.55 8.18
N LEU A 18 38.50 7.62 9.10
CA LEU A 18 38.60 6.19 8.79
C LEU A 18 37.27 5.65 8.27
N GLY A 19 36.16 6.04 8.91
CA GLY A 19 34.79 5.70 8.49
C GLY A 19 34.46 6.24 7.09
N ALA A 20 34.83 7.48 6.78
CA ALA A 20 34.59 8.11 5.49
C ALA A 20 35.28 7.39 4.31
N VAL A 21 36.41 6.72 4.57
CA VAL A 21 37.13 5.91 3.57
C VAL A 21 36.64 4.46 3.56
N LEU A 22 36.40 3.86 4.72
CA LEU A 22 35.98 2.47 4.86
C LEU A 22 34.54 2.23 4.38
N LEU A 23 33.61 3.16 4.64
CA LEU A 23 32.19 2.98 4.28
C LEU A 23 31.99 2.78 2.76
N PRO A 24 32.52 3.65 1.88
CA PRO A 24 32.43 3.44 0.44
C PRO A 24 33.08 2.13 -0.03
N LEU A 25 34.19 1.72 0.61
CA LEU A 25 34.85 0.45 0.33
C LEU A 25 33.98 -0.75 0.75
N THR A 26 33.38 -0.71 1.93
CA THR A 26 32.45 -1.76 2.40
C THR A 26 31.22 -1.88 1.51
N LEU A 27 30.67 -0.78 1.01
CA LEU A 27 29.58 -0.79 0.04
C LEU A 27 29.99 -1.41 -1.30
N LEU A 28 31.21 -1.16 -1.77
CA LEU A 28 31.75 -1.80 -2.97
C LEU A 28 31.90 -3.31 -2.78
N ILE A 29 32.49 -3.72 -1.66
CA ILE A 29 32.66 -5.13 -1.30
C ILE A 29 31.29 -5.82 -1.19
N GLY A 30 30.33 -5.22 -0.50
CA GLY A 30 28.95 -5.72 -0.37
C GLY A 30 28.26 -5.89 -1.73
N SER A 31 28.35 -4.88 -2.60
CA SER A 31 27.82 -4.97 -3.98
C SER A 31 28.51 -6.04 -4.83
N GLY A 32 29.80 -6.29 -4.60
CA GLY A 32 30.58 -7.34 -5.27
C GLY A 32 30.12 -8.73 -4.86
N PHE A 33 29.93 -8.97 -3.55
CA PHE A 33 29.38 -10.21 -3.03
C PHE A 33 27.95 -10.45 -3.52
N ALA A 34 27.09 -9.43 -3.54
CA ALA A 34 25.75 -9.54 -4.12
C ALA A 34 25.79 -9.89 -5.62
N GLY A 35 26.79 -9.39 -6.36
CA GLY A 35 27.05 -9.80 -7.74
C GLY A 35 27.38 -11.28 -7.88
N LEU A 36 28.26 -11.80 -7.01
CA LEU A 36 28.60 -13.23 -6.94
C LEU A 36 27.38 -14.09 -6.58
N SER A 37 26.56 -13.64 -5.64
CA SER A 37 25.31 -14.29 -5.24
C SER A 37 24.34 -14.42 -6.43
N ARG A 38 24.17 -13.36 -7.22
CA ARG A 38 23.35 -13.38 -8.45
C ARG A 38 23.96 -14.26 -9.54
N ALA A 39 25.28 -14.27 -9.70
CA ALA A 39 25.95 -15.14 -10.67
C ALA A 39 25.76 -16.61 -10.33
N ARG A 40 25.83 -16.97 -9.04
CA ARG A 40 25.58 -18.34 -8.55
C ARG A 40 24.15 -18.80 -8.85
N LEU A 41 23.15 -17.93 -8.69
CA LEU A 41 21.76 -18.26 -9.02
C LEU A 41 21.55 -18.61 -10.51
N ARG A 42 22.36 -18.05 -11.42
CA ARG A 42 22.30 -18.39 -12.86
C ARG A 42 22.66 -19.86 -13.10
N ILE A 43 23.59 -20.41 -12.32
CA ILE A 43 23.99 -21.83 -12.39
C ILE A 43 22.79 -22.74 -12.05
N TRP A 44 21.84 -22.24 -11.25
CA TRP A 44 20.61 -22.94 -10.85
C TRP A 44 19.39 -22.62 -11.72
N GLY A 45 19.59 -21.97 -12.88
CA GLY A 45 18.51 -21.60 -13.80
C GLY A 45 17.61 -20.46 -13.32
N ARG A 46 18.00 -19.73 -12.25
CA ARG A 46 17.27 -18.57 -11.71
C ARG A 46 17.99 -17.28 -12.07
N ALA A 47 17.72 -16.74 -13.24
CA ALA A 47 18.30 -15.47 -13.67
C ALA A 47 17.56 -14.28 -13.03
N LEU A 48 18.27 -13.49 -12.23
CA LEU A 48 17.76 -12.22 -11.69
C LEU A 48 18.16 -11.04 -12.60
N PRO A 49 17.33 -9.99 -12.70
CA PRO A 49 17.68 -8.77 -13.42
C PRO A 49 18.97 -8.15 -12.87
N ALA A 50 19.81 -7.62 -13.77
CA ALA A 50 21.02 -6.91 -13.38
C ALA A 50 20.65 -5.62 -12.60
N PRO A 51 21.28 -5.35 -11.45
CA PRO A 51 21.02 -4.12 -10.71
C PRO A 51 21.55 -2.91 -11.49
N ARG A 52 20.78 -1.83 -11.53
CA ARG A 52 21.28 -0.52 -11.97
C ARG A 52 21.86 0.21 -10.77
N TYR A 53 23.16 0.43 -10.77
CA TYR A 53 23.84 1.30 -9.81
C TYR A 53 23.98 2.70 -10.40
N ARG A 54 24.10 3.70 -9.53
CA ARG A 54 24.42 5.06 -9.98
C ARG A 54 25.83 5.09 -10.58
N GLU A 55 25.98 5.73 -11.74
CA GLU A 55 27.29 5.85 -12.41
C GLU A 55 28.29 6.62 -11.55
N ARG A 56 29.54 6.15 -11.54
CA ARG A 56 30.61 6.71 -10.72
C ARG A 56 31.30 7.85 -11.46
N SER A 57 31.30 9.04 -10.87
CA SER A 57 32.21 10.11 -11.29
C SER A 57 33.66 9.77 -10.86
N PRO A 58 34.69 10.04 -11.68
CA PRO A 58 36.07 9.88 -11.24
C PRO A 58 36.42 10.86 -10.10
N GLY A 59 37.24 10.42 -9.14
CA GLY A 59 37.71 11.24 -8.00
C GLY A 59 37.08 10.93 -6.63
N VAL A 60 37.48 11.69 -5.61
CA VAL A 60 37.06 11.51 -4.19
C VAL A 60 35.57 11.83 -4.00
N SER A 61 35.04 12.81 -4.74
CA SER A 61 33.62 13.17 -4.76
C SER A 61 32.74 12.02 -5.29
N GLY A 62 33.21 11.27 -6.29
CA GLY A 62 32.53 10.09 -6.78
C GLY A 62 32.55 8.90 -5.82
N LEU A 63 33.54 8.84 -4.91
CA LEU A 63 33.60 7.84 -3.84
C LEU A 63 32.54 8.11 -2.77
N LEU A 64 32.32 9.38 -2.41
CA LEU A 64 31.23 9.81 -1.52
C LEU A 64 29.85 9.66 -2.17
N GLY A 65 29.77 9.80 -3.50
CA GLY A 65 28.53 9.55 -4.27
C GLY A 65 27.99 8.11 -4.13
N LEU A 66 28.84 7.15 -3.75
CA LEU A 66 28.43 5.76 -3.46
C LEU A 66 27.51 5.66 -2.24
N LEU A 67 27.67 6.55 -1.25
CA LEU A 67 26.83 6.59 -0.05
C LEU A 67 25.39 6.99 -0.38
N ALA A 68 25.18 7.70 -1.49
CA ALA A 68 23.87 8.16 -1.95
C ALA A 68 23.13 7.11 -2.81
N ASP A 69 23.73 5.94 -3.08
CA ASP A 69 23.08 4.86 -3.82
C ASP A 69 22.37 3.90 -2.85
N PRO A 70 21.02 3.95 -2.76
CA PRO A 70 20.26 3.12 -1.82
C PRO A 70 20.39 1.63 -2.15
N ARG A 71 20.71 1.25 -3.40
CA ARG A 71 20.82 -0.17 -3.77
C ARG A 71 22.06 -0.82 -3.17
N ARG A 72 23.17 -0.10 -3.12
CA ARG A 72 24.43 -0.60 -2.53
C ARG A 72 24.30 -0.85 -1.03
N TRP A 73 23.54 -0.02 -0.34
CA TRP A 73 23.20 -0.23 1.07
C TRP A 73 22.34 -1.49 1.27
N LEU A 74 21.36 -1.72 0.41
CA LEU A 74 20.54 -2.93 0.45
C LEU A 74 21.37 -4.19 0.19
N ASP A 75 22.27 -4.16 -0.80
CA ASP A 75 23.17 -5.27 -1.10
C ASP A 75 24.13 -5.56 0.08
N LEU A 76 24.67 -4.51 0.72
CA LEU A 76 25.51 -4.64 1.92
C LEU A 76 24.73 -5.22 3.10
N LEU A 77 23.53 -4.71 3.37
CA LEU A 77 22.67 -5.21 4.46
C LEU A 77 22.27 -6.67 4.24
N PHE A 78 21.92 -7.03 3.02
CA PHE A 78 21.61 -8.42 2.67
C PHE A 78 22.82 -9.33 2.89
N GLU A 79 23.99 -8.99 2.34
CA GLU A 79 25.17 -9.85 2.44
C GLU A 79 25.66 -9.98 3.90
N SER A 80 25.62 -8.89 4.69
CA SER A 80 26.10 -8.90 6.07
C SER A 80 25.11 -9.50 7.08
N LEU A 81 23.82 -9.18 6.99
CA LEU A 81 22.84 -9.57 8.01
C LEU A 81 22.12 -10.87 7.69
N ILE A 82 22.00 -11.23 6.41
CA ILE A 82 21.20 -12.38 5.97
C ILE A 82 22.10 -13.46 5.37
N ALA A 83 22.83 -13.14 4.30
CA ALA A 83 23.59 -14.13 3.56
C ALA A 83 24.75 -14.69 4.37
N PHE A 84 25.50 -13.85 5.09
CA PHE A 84 26.64 -14.29 5.88
C PHE A 84 26.26 -15.28 7.00
N PRO A 85 25.33 -14.96 7.93
CA PRO A 85 24.93 -15.92 8.96
C PRO A 85 24.33 -17.20 8.38
N LEU A 86 23.51 -17.06 7.32
CA LEU A 86 22.89 -18.20 6.67
C LEU A 86 23.92 -19.15 6.06
N ARG A 87 24.91 -18.60 5.34
CA ARG A 87 25.96 -19.39 4.69
C ARG A 87 26.93 -19.98 5.70
N THR A 88 27.24 -19.26 6.77
CA THR A 88 28.03 -19.82 7.88
C THR A 88 27.30 -20.99 8.52
N ALA A 89 25.99 -20.87 8.80
CA ALA A 89 25.19 -21.96 9.34
C ALA A 89 25.12 -23.16 8.36
N ALA A 90 24.86 -22.89 7.07
CA ALA A 90 24.81 -23.93 6.04
C ALA A 90 26.18 -24.63 5.87
N PHE A 91 27.28 -23.88 5.91
CA PHE A 91 28.63 -24.41 5.85
C PHE A 91 28.95 -25.28 7.05
N THR A 92 28.70 -24.78 8.26
CA THR A 92 28.90 -25.56 9.50
C THR A 92 28.07 -26.84 9.45
N LEU A 93 26.80 -26.75 9.04
CA LEU A 93 25.93 -27.92 8.94
C LEU A 93 26.46 -28.92 7.91
N ALA A 94 26.86 -28.45 6.72
CA ALA A 94 27.41 -29.30 5.67
C ALA A 94 28.69 -30.01 6.12
N VAL A 95 29.60 -29.29 6.76
CA VAL A 95 30.86 -29.85 7.28
C VAL A 95 30.58 -30.86 8.39
N SER A 96 29.73 -30.52 9.36
CA SER A 96 29.35 -31.44 10.44
C SER A 96 28.65 -32.68 9.92
N TRP A 97 27.73 -32.56 8.96
CA TRP A 97 27.03 -33.70 8.36
C TRP A 97 28.00 -34.64 7.64
N THR A 98 28.92 -34.06 6.88
CA THR A 98 29.95 -34.78 6.13
C THR A 98 30.92 -35.48 7.09
N ALA A 99 31.37 -34.78 8.13
CA ALA A 99 32.27 -35.33 9.14
C ALA A 99 31.65 -36.49 9.91
N VAL A 100 30.36 -36.39 10.29
CA VAL A 100 29.64 -37.48 10.97
C VAL A 100 29.41 -38.66 10.03
N ALA A 101 29.06 -38.41 8.76
CA ALA A 101 28.88 -39.46 7.76
C ALA A 101 30.17 -40.26 7.52
N LEU A 102 31.26 -39.58 7.20
CA LEU A 102 32.56 -40.22 6.94
C LEU A 102 33.15 -40.82 8.22
N GLY A 103 33.11 -40.07 9.32
CA GLY A 103 33.62 -40.50 10.61
C GLY A 103 32.92 -41.76 11.10
N GLY A 104 31.57 -41.80 11.05
CA GLY A 104 30.79 -42.95 11.50
C GLY A 104 31.03 -44.20 10.64
N VAL A 105 31.03 -44.07 9.31
CA VAL A 105 31.20 -45.22 8.40
C VAL A 105 32.62 -45.80 8.44
N THR A 106 33.62 -44.97 8.74
CA THR A 106 35.02 -45.40 8.80
C THR A 106 35.51 -45.72 10.21
N TYR A 107 34.72 -45.41 11.26
CA TYR A 107 35.17 -45.53 12.65
C TYR A 107 35.69 -46.92 13.00
N TRP A 108 35.04 -47.98 12.52
CA TRP A 108 35.47 -49.37 12.78
C TRP A 108 36.91 -49.66 12.34
N LEU A 109 37.44 -48.91 11.36
CA LEU A 109 38.77 -49.06 10.79
C LEU A 109 39.86 -48.36 11.62
N TRP A 110 39.58 -47.18 12.18
CA TRP A 110 40.60 -46.35 12.86
C TRP A 110 40.31 -46.08 14.33
N GLY A 111 39.13 -46.44 14.84
CA GLY A 111 38.70 -46.22 16.21
C GLY A 111 39.61 -46.91 17.23
N HIS A 112 40.16 -48.07 16.88
CA HIS A 112 41.13 -48.79 17.71
C HIS A 112 42.44 -48.04 17.95
N ALA A 113 42.76 -47.05 17.11
CA ALA A 113 43.99 -46.27 17.21
C ALA A 113 43.82 -45.03 18.12
N ILE A 114 42.60 -44.76 18.59
CA ILE A 114 42.29 -43.64 19.47
C ILE A 114 42.49 -44.10 20.94
N PRO A 115 43.28 -43.36 21.75
CA PRO A 115 43.41 -43.66 23.17
C PRO A 115 42.06 -43.58 23.90
N GLY A 116 41.71 -44.64 24.64
CA GLY A 116 40.38 -44.82 25.25
C GLY A 116 40.05 -43.93 26.45
N ASP A 117 41.04 -43.24 27.03
CA ASP A 117 40.86 -42.56 28.33
C ASP A 117 40.26 -41.14 28.22
N GLU A 118 40.21 -40.54 27.02
CA GLU A 118 39.75 -39.15 26.84
C GLU A 118 38.67 -38.95 25.76
N TYR A 119 38.50 -39.87 24.81
CA TYR A 119 37.62 -39.62 23.65
C TYR A 119 36.21 -40.21 23.83
N ARG A 120 35.22 -39.35 24.12
CA ARG A 120 33.79 -39.70 24.11
C ARG A 120 33.14 -39.26 22.80
N GLY A 121 33.22 -40.13 21.79
CA GLY A 121 32.59 -39.93 20.50
C GLY A 121 31.05 -40.03 20.54
N LEU A 122 30.41 -39.74 19.40
CA LEU A 122 28.96 -39.75 19.26
C LEU A 122 28.36 -41.16 19.53
N GLY A 123 29.07 -42.22 19.13
CA GLY A 123 28.71 -43.61 19.44
C GLY A 123 28.70 -43.91 20.94
N HIS A 124 29.76 -43.55 21.68
CA HIS A 124 29.81 -43.69 23.14
C HIS A 124 28.67 -42.94 23.85
N LEU A 125 28.31 -41.74 23.39
CA LEU A 125 27.18 -40.97 23.95
C LEU A 125 25.83 -41.67 23.71
N LEU A 126 25.62 -42.19 22.50
CA LEU A 126 24.41 -42.93 22.15
C LEU A 126 24.28 -44.24 22.93
N LEU A 127 25.38 -44.99 23.08
CA LEU A 127 25.44 -46.20 23.89
C LEU A 127 25.15 -45.91 25.37
N GLY A 128 25.73 -44.84 25.92
CA GLY A 128 25.44 -44.41 27.28
C GLY A 128 23.97 -44.02 27.49
N ALA A 129 23.36 -43.36 26.50
CA ALA A 129 21.93 -43.05 26.54
C ALA A 129 21.06 -44.33 26.49
N LEU A 130 21.39 -45.28 25.62
CA LEU A 130 20.67 -46.56 25.51
C LEU A 130 20.82 -47.44 26.76
N HIS A 131 21.98 -47.39 27.41
CA HIS A 131 22.22 -48.03 28.69
C HIS A 131 21.42 -47.39 29.82
N ALA A 132 21.39 -46.05 29.89
CA ALA A 132 20.56 -45.32 30.84
C ALA A 132 19.05 -45.61 30.69
N LEU A 133 18.62 -45.97 29.46
CA LEU A 133 17.26 -46.43 29.14
C LEU A 133 17.03 -47.93 29.44
N GLY A 134 18.05 -48.67 29.89
CA GLY A 134 17.97 -50.10 30.19
C GLY A 134 17.89 -51.03 28.97
N LEU A 135 18.10 -50.50 27.76
CA LEU A 135 17.94 -51.26 26.52
C LEU A 135 19.15 -52.14 26.18
N LEU A 136 20.37 -51.73 26.57
CA LEU A 136 21.62 -52.42 26.28
C LEU A 136 22.59 -52.41 27.49
N PRO A 137 22.34 -53.22 28.52
CA PRO A 137 23.22 -53.31 29.69
C PRO A 137 24.60 -53.90 29.34
N GLY A 138 25.68 -53.25 29.78
CA GLY A 138 27.06 -53.77 29.69
C GLY A 138 27.77 -53.59 28.33
N MET A 139 27.16 -52.88 27.38
CA MET A 139 27.73 -52.67 26.03
C MET A 139 28.52 -51.36 25.88
N GLU A 140 28.55 -50.49 26.90
CA GLU A 140 29.13 -49.14 26.83
C GLU A 140 30.65 -49.13 26.56
N SER A 141 31.37 -50.13 27.06
CA SER A 141 32.82 -50.29 26.90
C SER A 141 33.21 -51.24 25.76
N ASN A 142 32.24 -51.75 25.00
CA ASN A 142 32.49 -52.72 23.94
C ASN A 142 32.77 -52.00 22.61
N TYR A 143 34.01 -52.06 22.15
CA TYR A 143 34.45 -51.48 20.88
C TYR A 143 33.62 -51.93 19.67
N LEU A 144 33.17 -53.18 19.63
CA LEU A 144 32.33 -53.69 18.53
C LEU A 144 30.93 -53.06 18.56
N ALA A 145 30.38 -52.86 19.76
CA ALA A 145 29.09 -52.19 19.93
C ALA A 145 29.17 -50.72 19.51
N GLU A 146 30.23 -50.02 19.94
CA GLU A 146 30.49 -48.63 19.55
C GLU A 146 30.74 -48.50 18.04
N SER A 147 31.48 -49.42 17.45
CA SER A 147 31.72 -49.45 16.01
C SER A 147 30.45 -49.68 15.22
N LEU A 148 29.57 -50.57 15.67
CA LEU A 148 28.28 -50.83 15.01
C LEU A 148 27.36 -49.61 15.10
N VAL A 149 27.27 -48.96 16.26
CA VAL A 149 26.44 -47.75 16.46
C VAL A 149 26.96 -46.59 15.61
N ASN A 150 28.27 -46.36 15.57
CA ASN A 150 28.87 -45.34 14.70
C ASN A 150 28.66 -45.67 13.21
N LEU A 151 28.78 -46.93 12.79
CA LEU A 151 28.54 -47.36 11.41
C LEU A 151 27.08 -47.13 10.99
N MET A 152 26.11 -47.49 11.84
CA MET A 152 24.69 -47.24 11.57
C MET A 152 24.40 -45.74 11.51
N THR A 153 24.90 -44.96 12.46
CA THR A 153 24.72 -43.51 12.51
C THR A 153 25.36 -42.83 11.30
N GLY A 154 26.61 -43.17 10.98
CA GLY A 154 27.32 -42.67 9.81
C GLY A 154 26.62 -43.02 8.50
N SER A 155 26.06 -44.23 8.39
CA SER A 155 25.30 -44.67 7.20
C SER A 155 24.03 -43.84 7.01
N VAL A 156 23.29 -43.54 8.08
CA VAL A 156 22.12 -42.65 8.03
C VAL A 156 22.52 -41.25 7.58
N PHE A 157 23.61 -40.70 8.13
CA PHE A 157 24.13 -39.39 7.74
C PHE A 157 24.61 -39.37 6.28
N LEU A 158 25.23 -40.46 5.80
CA LEU A 158 25.69 -40.59 4.42
C LEU A 158 24.52 -40.66 3.42
N VAL A 159 23.47 -41.44 3.73
CA VAL A 159 22.27 -41.55 2.91
C VAL A 159 21.50 -40.23 2.86
N THR A 160 21.46 -39.49 3.97
CA THR A 160 20.77 -38.20 4.06
C THR A 160 21.58 -37.03 3.50
N LEU A 161 22.91 -37.15 3.41
CA LEU A 161 23.82 -36.13 2.94
C LEU A 161 23.39 -35.44 1.63
N PRO A 162 23.09 -36.15 0.52
CA PRO A 162 22.69 -35.48 -0.73
C PRO A 162 21.39 -34.67 -0.58
N PHE A 163 20.44 -35.12 0.24
CA PHE A 163 19.19 -34.41 0.48
C PHE A 163 19.40 -33.16 1.33
N VAL A 164 20.24 -33.24 2.36
CA VAL A 164 20.59 -32.12 3.23
C VAL A 164 21.35 -31.06 2.44
N MET A 165 22.35 -31.46 1.64
CA MET A 165 23.11 -30.54 0.79
C MET A 165 22.21 -29.85 -0.24
N ARG A 166 21.29 -30.60 -0.87
CA ARG A 166 20.31 -30.02 -1.79
C ARG A 166 19.35 -29.08 -1.08
N GLY A 167 18.90 -29.42 0.13
CA GLY A 167 18.02 -28.59 0.95
C GLY A 167 18.67 -27.26 1.33
N LEU A 168 19.92 -27.30 1.81
CA LEU A 168 20.71 -26.11 2.13
C LEU A 168 20.93 -25.22 0.90
N ALA A 169 21.24 -25.81 -0.25
CA ALA A 169 21.42 -25.07 -1.49
C ALA A 169 20.11 -24.43 -2.00
N LEU A 170 18.99 -25.15 -1.91
CA LEU A 170 17.67 -24.60 -2.24
C LEU A 170 17.27 -23.46 -1.31
N LEU A 171 17.61 -23.58 -0.02
CA LEU A 171 17.34 -22.57 0.98
C LEU A 171 18.17 -21.29 0.72
N ASP A 172 19.48 -21.39 0.47
CA ASP A 172 20.31 -20.25 0.05
C ASP A 172 19.77 -19.62 -1.25
N ALA A 173 19.41 -20.44 -2.23
CA ALA A 173 18.89 -19.96 -3.51
C ALA A 173 17.53 -19.25 -3.39
N THR A 174 16.61 -19.78 -2.59
CA THR A 174 15.28 -19.17 -2.37
C THR A 174 15.40 -17.85 -1.62
N VAL A 175 16.17 -17.81 -0.54
CA VAL A 175 16.41 -16.58 0.25
C VAL A 175 17.08 -15.52 -0.63
N THR A 176 18.11 -15.87 -1.38
CA THR A 176 18.82 -14.93 -2.27
C THR A 176 17.91 -14.42 -3.39
N THR A 177 17.09 -15.30 -4.00
CA THR A 177 16.16 -14.90 -5.06
C THR A 177 15.13 -13.90 -4.53
N ALA A 178 14.56 -14.18 -3.36
CA ALA A 178 13.49 -13.36 -2.82
C ALA A 178 13.99 -12.03 -2.24
N ALA A 179 15.22 -11.98 -1.72
CA ALA A 179 15.83 -10.75 -1.21
C ALA A 179 16.40 -9.85 -2.31
N LEU A 180 17.06 -10.42 -3.33
CA LEU A 180 17.69 -9.63 -4.40
C LEU A 180 16.78 -9.41 -5.62
N GLY A 181 15.71 -10.21 -5.77
CA GLY A 181 14.81 -10.23 -6.92
C GLY A 181 13.60 -9.30 -6.87
N ALA A 182 13.41 -8.52 -5.80
CA ALA A 182 12.31 -7.55 -5.76
C ALA A 182 12.45 -6.50 -6.88
N PRO A 183 11.41 -6.27 -7.70
CA PRO A 183 11.43 -5.21 -8.71
C PRO A 183 11.51 -3.87 -8.00
N ALA A 184 12.55 -3.09 -8.32
CA ALA A 184 12.69 -1.72 -7.88
C ALA A 184 11.53 -0.89 -8.44
N HIS A 185 10.45 -0.75 -7.66
CA HIS A 185 9.41 0.22 -7.92
C HIS A 185 9.98 1.61 -7.64
N GLY A 186 10.33 2.31 -8.70
CA GLY A 186 10.95 3.62 -8.64
C GLY A 186 11.27 4.15 -10.03
N SER A 187 10.25 4.31 -10.86
CA SER A 187 10.27 5.27 -11.97
C SER A 187 10.54 6.67 -11.40
N GLY A 188 11.77 7.15 -11.54
CA GLY A 188 12.07 8.57 -11.38
C GLY A 188 11.39 9.38 -12.50
N PRO A 189 11.02 10.64 -12.25
CA PRO A 189 10.41 11.47 -13.28
C PRO A 189 11.49 11.88 -14.29
N GLY A 190 11.35 11.46 -15.55
CA GLY A 190 12.16 11.99 -16.66
C GLY A 190 12.85 10.99 -17.60
N GLY A 191 12.44 9.72 -17.66
CA GLY A 191 12.91 8.78 -18.70
C GLY A 191 11.79 8.44 -19.68
N GLU A 192 11.98 8.77 -20.96
CA GLU A 192 11.04 8.48 -22.06
C GLU A 192 10.57 7.00 -22.09
N PRO A 193 9.35 6.74 -22.57
CA PRO A 193 8.83 5.38 -22.70
C PRO A 193 9.57 4.65 -23.83
N VAL A 194 10.51 3.77 -23.46
CA VAL A 194 11.12 2.83 -24.40
C VAL A 194 10.07 1.78 -24.79
N ALA A 195 9.78 1.76 -26.10
CA ALA A 195 8.97 0.83 -26.88
C ALA A 195 8.61 -0.50 -26.20
N THR A 196 7.31 -0.70 -26.04
CA THR A 196 6.68 -2.00 -25.79
C THR A 196 6.95 -2.93 -26.98
N TRP A 197 7.65 -4.03 -26.75
CA TRP A 197 7.63 -5.17 -27.67
C TRP A 197 6.22 -5.80 -27.67
N PRO A 198 5.68 -6.23 -28.83
CA PRO A 198 4.35 -6.80 -28.89
C PRO A 198 4.35 -8.18 -28.21
N GLN A 199 3.73 -8.24 -27.03
CA GLN A 199 3.40 -9.51 -26.37
C GLN A 199 2.33 -10.21 -27.22
N ARG A 200 2.71 -11.33 -27.85
CA ARG A 200 1.73 -12.28 -28.40
C ARG A 200 0.86 -12.79 -27.25
N ALA A 201 -0.44 -12.67 -27.43
CA ALA A 201 -1.45 -13.31 -26.60
C ALA A 201 -1.26 -14.83 -26.64
N GLY A 202 -0.62 -15.37 -25.60
CA GLY A 202 -0.58 -16.79 -25.28
C GLY A 202 -1.24 -16.97 -23.92
N SER A 203 -2.47 -17.47 -23.93
CA SER A 203 -3.24 -17.88 -22.76
C SER A 203 -2.54 -19.04 -22.05
N THR A 204 -1.73 -18.76 -21.02
CA THR A 204 -1.35 -19.76 -20.02
C THR A 204 -1.26 -19.10 -18.65
N GLY A 205 -2.21 -19.47 -17.78
CA GLY A 205 -2.13 -19.46 -16.31
C GLY A 205 -1.34 -18.31 -15.69
N ASP A 206 -2.08 -17.29 -15.26
CA ASP A 206 -1.60 -16.25 -14.36
C ASP A 206 -1.18 -16.87 -13.02
N THR A 207 0.10 -17.24 -12.90
CA THR A 207 0.77 -17.43 -11.62
C THR A 207 1.84 -16.35 -11.50
N ALA A 208 1.40 -15.10 -11.34
CA ALA A 208 2.24 -14.10 -10.70
C ALA A 208 2.83 -14.72 -9.42
N PRO A 209 4.16 -14.74 -9.24
CA PRO A 209 4.76 -15.33 -8.05
C PRO A 209 4.22 -14.56 -6.84
N ARG A 210 3.49 -15.25 -5.95
CA ARG A 210 3.02 -14.71 -4.67
C ARG A 210 4.20 -14.01 -4.00
N GLU A 211 4.22 -12.68 -4.01
CA GLU A 211 5.18 -11.92 -3.22
C GLU A 211 4.94 -12.28 -1.76
N TRP A 212 5.95 -12.86 -1.10
CA TRP A 212 5.83 -13.24 0.30
C TRP A 212 5.68 -11.96 1.12
N SER A 213 4.55 -11.83 1.83
CA SER A 213 4.28 -10.67 2.68
C SER A 213 5.38 -10.51 3.73
N ALA A 214 5.62 -9.28 4.19
CA ALA A 214 6.60 -9.00 5.26
C ALA A 214 6.39 -9.91 6.50
N ASP A 215 5.15 -10.33 6.74
CA ASP A 215 4.81 -11.27 7.81
C ASP A 215 5.38 -12.67 7.57
N ALA A 216 5.35 -13.19 6.34
CA ALA A 216 5.95 -14.48 6.01
C ALA A 216 7.46 -14.50 6.27
N TRP A 217 8.15 -13.39 5.97
CA TRP A 217 9.57 -13.22 6.27
C TRP A 217 9.86 -13.21 7.77
N THR A 218 9.02 -12.53 8.56
CA THR A 218 9.22 -12.54 10.01
C THR A 218 8.92 -13.88 10.65
N TRP A 219 7.94 -14.63 10.13
CA TRP A 219 7.67 -16.00 10.55
C TRP A 219 8.84 -16.92 10.24
N LEU A 220 9.40 -16.83 9.03
CA LEU A 220 10.58 -17.60 8.64
C LEU A 220 11.78 -17.27 9.53
N ALA A 221 12.08 -15.99 9.73
CA ALA A 221 13.19 -15.56 10.57
C ALA A 221 13.01 -16.02 12.03
N ALA A 222 11.82 -15.82 12.61
CA ALA A 222 11.51 -16.28 13.96
C ALA A 222 11.61 -17.80 14.09
N ALA A 223 11.16 -18.57 13.10
CA ALA A 223 11.25 -20.03 13.08
C ALA A 223 12.70 -20.51 13.00
N VAL A 224 13.53 -19.90 12.14
CA VAL A 224 14.96 -20.24 12.05
C VAL A 224 15.66 -19.98 13.38
N VAL A 225 15.46 -18.80 13.98
CA VAL A 225 16.05 -18.46 15.29
C VAL A 225 15.54 -19.40 16.38
N ALA A 226 14.24 -19.72 16.40
CA ALA A 226 13.65 -20.64 17.36
C ALA A 226 14.24 -22.06 17.25
N VAL A 227 14.49 -22.56 16.03
CA VAL A 227 15.12 -23.87 15.80
C VAL A 227 16.57 -23.86 16.26
N VAL A 228 17.34 -22.81 15.93
CA VAL A 228 18.74 -22.68 16.38
C VAL A 228 18.82 -22.63 17.91
N LEU A 229 17.98 -21.81 18.55
CA LEU A 229 17.95 -21.71 20.01
C LEU A 229 17.42 -22.96 20.68
N LEU A 230 16.52 -23.72 20.03
CA LEU A 230 16.08 -25.02 20.53
C LEU A 230 17.24 -26.01 20.50
N ALA A 231 17.92 -26.11 19.35
CA ALA A 231 19.04 -27.04 19.13
C ALA A 231 20.21 -26.81 20.11
N VAL A 232 20.43 -25.56 20.53
CA VAL A 232 21.49 -25.20 21.47
C VAL A 232 20.99 -25.15 22.93
N GLY A 233 19.74 -24.77 23.16
CA GLY A 233 19.21 -24.48 24.49
C GLY A 233 19.06 -25.70 25.38
N TRP A 234 18.46 -26.78 24.86
CA TRP A 234 18.24 -27.98 25.67
C TRP A 234 19.55 -28.74 26.01
N PRO A 235 20.55 -28.88 25.10
CA PRO A 235 21.81 -29.53 25.46
C PRO A 235 22.60 -28.70 26.47
N VAL A 236 22.57 -27.37 26.36
CA VAL A 236 23.23 -26.50 27.37
C VAL A 236 22.59 -26.69 28.73
N LEU A 237 21.25 -26.65 28.83
CA LEU A 237 20.55 -26.90 30.09
C LEU A 237 20.87 -28.30 30.67
N ALA A 238 20.91 -29.33 29.83
CA ALA A 238 21.15 -30.69 30.28
C ALA A 238 22.63 -30.96 30.65
N ALA A 239 23.56 -30.60 29.77
CA ALA A 239 24.97 -30.95 29.91
C ALA A 239 25.75 -29.97 30.81
N VAL A 240 25.40 -28.68 30.78
CA VAL A 240 26.13 -27.63 31.52
C VAL A 240 25.46 -27.34 32.86
N TYR A 241 24.13 -27.31 32.89
CA TYR A 241 23.36 -26.98 34.10
C TYR A 241 22.75 -28.20 34.80
N ALA A 242 23.09 -29.42 34.35
CA ALA A 242 22.63 -30.69 34.93
C ALA A 242 21.11 -30.84 35.06
N VAL A 243 20.34 -30.11 34.23
CA VAL A 243 18.87 -30.19 34.23
C VAL A 243 18.45 -31.53 33.61
N PRO A 244 17.48 -32.27 34.19
CA PRO A 244 16.99 -33.51 33.58
C PRO A 244 16.58 -33.29 32.12
N VAL A 245 17.01 -34.17 31.22
CA VAL A 245 16.87 -34.00 29.75
C VAL A 245 15.44 -33.65 29.33
N ALA A 246 14.44 -34.35 29.87
CA ALA A 246 13.04 -34.07 29.58
C ALA A 246 12.62 -32.65 29.98
N VAL A 247 13.04 -32.18 31.15
CA VAL A 247 12.75 -30.83 31.66
C VAL A 247 13.50 -29.78 30.82
N ALA A 248 14.77 -30.04 30.49
CA ALA A 248 15.57 -29.17 29.63
C ALA A 248 14.94 -29.00 28.23
N MET A 249 14.46 -30.10 27.63
CA MET A 249 13.76 -30.06 26.34
C MET A 249 12.47 -29.27 26.41
N LEU A 250 11.66 -29.46 27.46
CA LEU A 250 10.41 -28.71 27.64
C LEU A 250 10.65 -27.20 27.82
N LEU A 251 11.64 -26.82 28.62
CA LEU A 251 11.99 -25.42 28.87
C LEU A 251 12.57 -24.73 27.62
N ALA A 252 13.42 -25.43 26.86
CA ALA A 252 13.94 -24.91 25.60
C ALA A 252 12.84 -24.79 24.54
N LEU A 253 11.95 -25.78 24.47
CA LEU A 253 10.78 -25.75 23.59
C LEU A 253 9.85 -24.59 23.96
N ALA A 254 9.64 -24.32 25.25
CA ALA A 254 8.83 -23.20 25.71
C ALA A 254 9.45 -21.84 25.32
N HIS A 255 10.76 -21.66 25.49
CA HIS A 255 11.45 -20.44 25.02
C HIS A 255 11.35 -20.27 23.50
N SER A 256 11.66 -21.31 22.73
CA SER A 256 11.56 -21.27 21.26
C SER A 256 10.11 -21.07 20.78
N GLY A 257 9.13 -21.65 21.48
CA GLY A 257 7.72 -21.44 21.25
C GLY A 257 7.28 -20.00 21.54
N ALA A 258 7.83 -19.37 22.57
CA ALA A 258 7.57 -17.96 22.88
C ALA A 258 8.00 -17.03 21.74
N LEU A 259 9.10 -17.32 21.03
CA LEU A 259 9.52 -16.55 19.84
C LEU A 259 8.47 -16.61 18.72
N LEU A 260 7.94 -17.81 18.46
CA LEU A 260 6.91 -18.01 17.44
C LEU A 260 5.59 -17.33 17.84
N LEU A 261 5.20 -17.46 19.12
CA LEU A 261 4.03 -16.77 19.66
C LEU A 261 4.19 -15.26 19.60
N ALA A 262 5.40 -14.71 19.72
CA ALA A 262 5.61 -13.26 19.69
C ALA A 262 5.19 -12.62 18.36
N VAL A 263 5.09 -13.41 17.28
CA VAL A 263 4.64 -12.93 15.97
C VAL A 263 3.12 -12.69 15.93
N ARG A 264 2.31 -13.46 16.67
CA ARG A 264 0.83 -13.37 16.63
C ARG A 264 0.16 -13.05 17.96
N GLN A 265 0.70 -13.55 19.05
CA GLN A 265 0.16 -13.44 20.40
C GLN A 265 1.25 -12.93 21.34
N PRO A 266 1.60 -11.62 21.29
CA PRO A 266 2.69 -11.06 22.07
C PRO A 266 2.49 -11.21 23.59
N MET A 267 1.24 -11.19 24.07
CA MET A 267 0.93 -11.46 25.48
C MET A 267 1.31 -12.89 25.90
N ALA A 268 0.89 -13.88 25.12
CA ALA A 268 1.20 -15.29 25.39
C ALA A 268 2.72 -15.54 25.30
N ALA A 269 3.40 -14.87 24.37
CA ALA A 269 4.85 -14.94 24.25
C ALA A 269 5.58 -14.40 25.50
N VAL A 270 5.16 -13.24 26.02
CA VAL A 270 5.73 -12.66 27.24
C VAL A 270 5.49 -13.58 28.43
N ALA A 271 4.27 -14.10 28.59
CA ALA A 271 3.93 -15.02 29.68
C ALA A 271 4.76 -16.31 29.61
N LEU A 272 4.79 -16.96 28.43
CA LEU A 272 5.51 -18.21 28.22
C LEU A 272 7.02 -18.05 28.38
N GLY A 273 7.62 -17.01 27.79
CA GLY A 273 9.05 -16.73 27.90
C GLY A 273 9.48 -16.44 29.34
N THR A 274 8.69 -15.64 30.06
CA THR A 274 8.95 -15.34 31.48
C THR A 274 8.82 -16.61 32.34
N ALA A 275 7.76 -17.39 32.15
CA ALA A 275 7.54 -18.63 32.90
C ALA A 275 8.63 -19.67 32.63
N ALA A 276 9.03 -19.83 31.36
CA ALA A 276 10.10 -20.74 30.98
C ALA A 276 11.45 -20.29 31.55
N GLY A 277 11.74 -19.00 31.58
CA GLY A 277 12.96 -18.44 32.15
C GLY A 277 13.06 -18.67 33.65
N LEU A 278 12.00 -18.34 34.39
CA LEU A 278 11.93 -18.59 35.84
C LEU A 278 11.94 -20.09 36.17
N GLY A 279 11.25 -20.92 35.38
CA GLY A 279 11.29 -22.37 35.51
C GLY A 279 12.68 -22.95 35.23
N GLY A 280 13.42 -22.38 34.26
CA GLY A 280 14.81 -22.74 34.00
C GLY A 280 15.75 -22.32 35.12
N ALA A 281 15.56 -21.14 35.69
CA ALA A 281 16.31 -20.69 36.87
C ALA A 281 16.13 -21.65 38.07
N LEU A 282 14.90 -22.09 38.32
CA LEU A 282 14.58 -23.07 39.36
C LEU A 282 15.16 -24.46 39.05
N ALA A 283 15.01 -24.95 37.82
CA ALA A 283 15.45 -26.28 37.43
C ALA A 283 16.99 -26.43 37.39
N SER A 284 17.69 -25.33 37.13
CA SER A 284 19.16 -25.25 37.09
C SER A 284 19.81 -24.98 38.45
N TYR A 285 19.03 -24.80 39.51
CA TYR A 285 19.55 -24.65 40.87
C TYR A 285 20.03 -26.01 41.42
N PRO A 286 21.20 -26.13 42.09
CA PRO A 286 22.08 -25.08 42.59
C PRO A 286 23.42 -24.93 41.82
N VAL A 287 23.39 -24.77 40.48
CA VAL A 287 24.62 -24.60 39.69
C VAL A 287 25.39 -23.33 40.08
N THR A 288 26.72 -23.44 40.31
CA THR A 288 27.60 -22.32 40.69
C THR A 288 28.66 -22.01 39.63
N GLY A 289 29.07 -20.75 39.50
CA GLY A 289 30.18 -20.33 38.62
C GLY A 289 29.81 -20.19 37.14
N LEU A 290 28.54 -20.40 36.79
CA LEU A 290 28.00 -20.24 35.45
C LEU A 290 26.98 -19.09 35.41
N PRO A 291 26.68 -18.53 34.23
CA PRO A 291 25.62 -17.54 34.08
C PRO A 291 24.27 -18.11 34.56
N TRP A 292 23.79 -17.64 35.70
CA TRP A 292 22.53 -17.98 36.34
C TRP A 292 21.91 -16.67 36.84
N PRO A 293 20.59 -16.44 36.83
CA PRO A 293 19.51 -17.37 36.56
C PRO A 293 19.20 -17.63 35.08
N TRP A 294 19.83 -16.89 34.16
CA TRP A 294 19.58 -17.03 32.72
C TRP A 294 20.81 -17.58 32.00
N PRO A 295 20.78 -18.86 31.57
CA PRO A 295 21.74 -19.39 30.62
C PRO A 295 21.74 -18.54 29.35
N VAL A 296 22.92 -18.38 28.72
CA VAL A 296 23.08 -17.52 27.53
C VAL A 296 22.06 -17.81 26.43
N PRO A 297 21.74 -19.08 26.06
CA PRO A 297 20.70 -19.35 25.06
C PRO A 297 19.30 -18.87 25.48
N ALA A 298 18.94 -19.01 26.75
CA ALA A 298 17.66 -18.53 27.29
C ALA A 298 17.59 -17.00 27.31
N MET A 299 18.70 -16.33 27.66
CA MET A 299 18.81 -14.87 27.60
C MET A 299 18.66 -14.37 26.16
N LEU A 300 19.33 -14.99 25.19
CA LEU A 300 19.17 -14.65 23.78
C LEU A 300 17.73 -14.87 23.28
N ALA A 301 17.10 -15.98 23.66
CA ALA A 301 15.70 -16.23 23.35
C ALA A 301 14.79 -15.12 23.88
N GLN A 302 14.97 -14.75 25.16
CA GLN A 302 14.18 -13.69 25.78
C GLN A 302 14.40 -12.32 25.11
N LEU A 303 15.65 -11.98 24.75
CA LEU A 303 15.95 -10.74 24.02
C LEU A 303 15.26 -10.71 22.63
N VAL A 304 15.21 -11.83 21.92
CA VAL A 304 14.50 -11.91 20.63
C VAL A 304 12.99 -11.74 20.83
N VAL A 305 12.40 -12.33 21.88
CA VAL A 305 11.00 -12.08 22.25
C VAL A 305 10.78 -10.59 22.51
N MET A 306 11.65 -9.93 23.27
CA MET A 306 11.56 -8.49 23.52
C MET A 306 11.61 -7.67 22.22
N VAL A 307 12.50 -7.99 21.28
CA VAL A 307 12.57 -7.32 19.97
C VAL A 307 11.25 -7.48 19.20
N LEU A 308 10.75 -8.71 19.09
CA LEU A 308 9.53 -9.00 18.33
C LEU A 308 8.31 -8.30 18.94
N VAL A 309 8.20 -8.32 20.28
CA VAL A 309 7.13 -7.63 21.01
C VAL A 309 7.27 -6.11 20.86
N ALA A 310 8.48 -5.55 20.99
CA ALA A 310 8.71 -4.10 20.86
C ALA A 310 8.38 -3.57 19.46
N LEU A 311 8.60 -4.37 18.41
CA LEU A 311 8.28 -4.00 17.03
C LEU A 311 6.79 -4.12 16.70
N ARG A 312 6.05 -5.01 17.38
CA ARG A 312 4.67 -5.34 16.99
C ARG A 312 3.58 -4.94 17.98
N ALA A 313 3.88 -4.97 19.27
CA ALA A 313 2.91 -4.77 20.33
C ALA A 313 2.98 -3.34 20.92
N PRO A 314 1.92 -2.86 21.58
CA PRO A 314 1.94 -1.59 22.33
C PRO A 314 3.09 -1.53 23.32
N TRP A 315 3.57 -0.31 23.60
CA TRP A 315 4.74 -0.06 24.45
C TRP A 315 4.62 -0.68 25.85
N GLY A 316 3.40 -0.79 26.40
CA GLY A 316 3.16 -1.46 27.68
C GLY A 316 3.53 -2.95 27.68
N LEU A 317 3.32 -3.66 26.56
CA LEU A 317 3.72 -5.06 26.44
C LEU A 317 5.22 -5.22 26.25
N ALA A 318 5.89 -4.28 25.58
CA ALA A 318 7.35 -4.26 25.50
C ALA A 318 7.97 -4.00 26.88
N LEU A 319 7.38 -3.09 27.66
CA LEU A 319 7.77 -2.85 29.04
C LEU A 319 7.56 -4.09 29.92
N ALA A 320 6.42 -4.79 29.77
CA ALA A 320 6.16 -6.03 30.49
C ALA A 320 7.14 -7.15 30.10
N ALA A 321 7.47 -7.29 28.81
CA ALA A 321 8.44 -8.26 28.30
C ALA A 321 9.83 -8.07 28.89
N TRP A 322 10.18 -6.82 29.24
CA TRP A 322 11.43 -6.45 29.88
C TRP A 322 11.38 -6.59 31.41
N ALA A 323 10.33 -6.04 32.05
CA ALA A 323 10.24 -5.91 33.49
C ALA A 323 9.94 -7.23 34.21
N LEU A 324 9.02 -8.05 33.68
CA LEU A 324 8.59 -9.28 34.36
C LEU A 324 9.71 -10.31 34.56
N PRO A 325 10.54 -10.63 33.55
CA PRO A 325 11.65 -11.57 33.73
C PRO A 325 12.71 -11.05 34.71
N ALA A 326 13.06 -9.76 34.62
CA ALA A 326 14.05 -9.14 35.49
C ALA A 326 13.55 -9.06 36.94
N ALA A 327 12.33 -8.58 37.16
CA ALA A 327 11.71 -8.49 38.48
C ALA A 327 11.49 -9.88 39.09
N GLY A 328 10.98 -10.85 38.32
CA GLY A 328 10.80 -12.22 38.79
C GLY A 328 12.11 -12.86 39.24
N SER A 329 13.19 -12.65 38.47
CA SER A 329 14.53 -13.17 38.83
C SER A 329 15.08 -12.50 40.09
N PHE A 330 14.90 -11.18 40.22
CA PHE A 330 15.35 -10.41 41.39
C PHE A 330 14.56 -10.79 42.65
N MET A 331 13.23 -10.93 42.54
CA MET A 331 12.37 -11.31 43.67
C MET A 331 12.57 -12.75 44.12
N PHE A 332 12.92 -13.66 43.21
CA PHE A 332 13.14 -15.06 43.54
C PHE A 332 14.46 -15.30 44.30
N MET A 333 15.44 -14.42 44.10
CA MET A 333 16.81 -14.54 44.61
C MET A 333 16.94 -14.71 46.15
N PRO A 334 16.23 -13.94 47.00
CA PRO A 334 16.38 -14.02 48.46
C PRO A 334 15.79 -15.29 49.09
N PHE A 335 14.95 -16.02 48.35
CA PHE A 335 14.28 -17.23 48.85
C PHE A 335 15.10 -18.51 48.65
N LEU A 336 16.29 -18.40 48.04
CA LEU A 336 17.17 -19.53 47.79
C LEU A 336 18.22 -19.66 48.90
N PRO A 337 18.46 -20.86 49.45
CA PRO A 337 19.44 -21.06 50.50
C PRO A 337 20.89 -20.93 49.99
N GLY A 338 21.71 -20.13 50.70
CA GLY A 338 23.17 -20.08 50.57
C GLY A 338 23.77 -18.74 50.11
N SER A 339 24.91 -18.36 50.69
CA SER A 339 25.68 -17.13 50.44
C SER A 339 26.52 -17.15 49.14
N ARG A 340 26.00 -17.74 48.05
CA ARG A 340 26.74 -17.93 46.78
C ARG A 340 25.92 -17.47 45.59
N VAL A 341 25.65 -16.17 45.59
CA VAL A 341 24.95 -15.40 44.56
C VAL A 341 25.96 -14.70 43.62
N ASP A 342 27.24 -15.06 43.72
CA ASP A 342 28.34 -14.43 42.98
C ASP A 342 28.12 -14.62 41.47
N GLY A 343 27.92 -13.51 40.77
CA GLY A 343 27.62 -13.46 39.34
C GLY A 343 26.13 -13.49 38.98
N ALA A 344 25.25 -13.89 39.90
CA ALA A 344 23.81 -13.95 39.63
C ALA A 344 23.17 -12.56 39.54
N LEU A 345 23.57 -11.66 40.44
CA LEU A 345 23.13 -10.26 40.40
C LEU A 345 23.67 -9.59 39.13
N ALA A 346 24.93 -9.88 38.77
CA ALA A 346 25.53 -9.37 37.54
C ALA A 346 24.78 -9.87 36.30
N ASN A 347 24.36 -11.14 36.25
CA ASN A 347 23.56 -11.70 35.17
C ASN A 347 22.19 -11.03 35.05
N VAL A 348 21.49 -10.82 36.17
CA VAL A 348 20.20 -10.09 36.18
C VAL A 348 20.40 -8.64 35.72
N ILE A 349 21.48 -7.96 36.15
CA ILE A 349 21.83 -6.62 35.68
C ILE A 349 22.11 -6.61 34.18
N VAL A 350 22.82 -7.60 33.65
CA VAL A 350 23.07 -7.74 32.21
C VAL A 350 21.76 -7.93 31.44
N LEU A 351 20.89 -8.84 31.87
CA LEU A 351 19.57 -9.04 31.26
C LEU A 351 18.74 -7.75 31.29
N ALA A 352 18.69 -7.07 32.44
CA ALA A 352 17.93 -5.84 32.61
C ALA A 352 18.49 -4.69 31.76
N SER A 353 19.80 -4.48 31.74
CA SER A 353 20.44 -3.38 30.99
C SER A 353 20.39 -3.62 29.48
N VAL A 354 20.77 -4.80 29.01
CA VAL A 354 20.70 -5.17 27.58
C VAL A 354 19.24 -5.21 27.13
N GLY A 355 18.35 -5.80 27.93
CA GLY A 355 16.93 -5.85 27.65
C GLY A 355 16.30 -4.44 27.56
N ALA A 356 16.70 -3.51 28.44
CA ALA A 356 16.23 -2.13 28.40
C ALA A 356 16.67 -1.42 27.12
N ALA A 357 17.94 -1.57 26.74
CA ALA A 357 18.46 -1.02 25.48
C ALA A 357 17.72 -1.59 24.26
N VAL A 358 17.50 -2.91 24.23
CA VAL A 358 16.77 -3.59 23.15
C VAL A 358 15.31 -3.13 23.08
N ALA A 359 14.62 -3.05 24.21
CA ALA A 359 13.23 -2.59 24.27
C ALA A 359 13.11 -1.12 23.83
N LEU A 360 14.04 -0.26 24.25
CA LEU A 360 14.10 1.15 23.84
C LEU A 360 14.33 1.30 22.34
N VAL A 361 15.34 0.61 21.79
CA VAL A 361 15.64 0.64 20.35
C VAL A 361 14.46 0.10 19.55
N GLY A 362 13.84 -1.01 20.00
CA GLY A 362 12.65 -1.58 19.36
C GLY A 362 11.47 -0.61 19.37
N ALA A 363 11.22 0.08 20.49
CA ALA A 363 10.16 1.08 20.59
C ALA A 363 10.41 2.30 19.70
N LEU A 364 11.64 2.80 19.64
CA LEU A 364 12.05 3.91 18.75
C LEU A 364 11.92 3.52 17.28
N LEU A 365 12.36 2.31 16.91
CA LEU A 365 12.19 1.77 15.55
C LEU A 365 10.71 1.64 15.19
N ARG A 366 9.87 1.15 16.09
CA ARG A 366 8.42 1.07 15.87
C ARG A 366 7.81 2.45 15.64
N LEU A 367 8.16 3.42 16.48
CA LEU A 367 7.71 4.81 16.32
C LEU A 367 8.14 5.40 14.98
N TRP A 368 9.38 5.12 14.56
CA TRP A 368 9.91 5.56 13.27
C TRP A 368 9.24 4.87 12.07
N LEU A 369 8.94 3.57 12.17
CA LEU A 369 8.22 2.84 11.13
C LEU A 369 6.78 3.33 10.98
N LEU A 370 6.09 3.56 12.10
CA LEU A 370 4.72 4.10 12.11
C LEU A 370 4.68 5.53 11.54
N SER A 371 5.62 6.39 11.93
CA SER A 371 5.69 7.76 11.41
C SER A 371 6.01 7.79 9.91
N ARG A 372 6.92 6.94 9.43
CA ARG A 372 7.19 6.79 8.00
C ARG A 372 5.97 6.26 7.22
N GLY A 373 5.23 5.31 7.78
CA GLY A 373 4.00 4.80 7.17
C GLY A 373 2.95 5.89 6.97
N ALA A 374 2.74 6.73 7.99
CA ALA A 374 1.84 7.87 7.92
C ALA A 374 2.25 8.89 6.85
N LEU A 375 3.54 9.26 6.80
CA LEU A 375 4.10 10.17 5.80
C LEU A 375 3.93 9.65 4.36
N VAL A 376 4.13 8.35 4.13
CA VAL A 376 3.96 7.74 2.80
C VAL A 376 2.48 7.72 2.41
N ALA A 377 1.58 7.41 3.33
CA ALA A 377 0.14 7.44 3.09
C ALA A 377 -0.33 8.86 2.75
N GLU A 378 0.11 9.86 3.52
CA GLU A 378 -0.19 11.27 3.29
C GLU A 378 0.31 11.75 1.92
N ARG A 379 1.56 11.41 1.56
CA ARG A 379 2.11 11.73 0.23
C ARG A 379 1.34 11.07 -0.91
N ARG A 380 0.86 9.84 -0.73
CA ARG A 380 0.02 9.16 -1.74
C ARG A 380 -1.29 9.90 -1.94
N VAL A 381 -1.94 10.31 -0.85
CA VAL A 381 -3.18 11.11 -0.92
C VAL A 381 -2.90 12.45 -1.60
N GLY A 382 -1.82 13.15 -1.21
CA GLY A 382 -1.42 14.42 -1.82
C GLY A 382 -1.16 14.31 -3.33
N ALA A 383 -0.43 13.28 -3.77
CA ALA A 383 -0.14 13.06 -5.19
C ALA A 383 -1.41 12.81 -6.03
N VAL A 384 -2.39 12.07 -5.51
CA VAL A 384 -3.67 11.84 -6.20
C VAL A 384 -4.47 13.14 -6.32
N GLN A 385 -4.50 13.97 -5.26
CA GLN A 385 -5.17 15.27 -5.29
C GLN A 385 -4.50 16.23 -6.27
N GLU A 386 -3.16 16.29 -6.29
CA GLU A 386 -2.41 17.12 -7.23
C GLU A 386 -2.63 16.69 -8.69
N ALA A 387 -2.64 15.37 -8.97
CA ALA A 387 -2.90 14.85 -10.31
C ALA A 387 -4.31 15.24 -10.79
N LYS A 388 -5.33 15.08 -9.93
CA LYS A 388 -6.70 15.48 -10.26
C LYS A 388 -6.83 16.99 -10.47
N ARG A 389 -6.14 17.79 -9.65
CA ARG A 389 -6.11 19.24 -9.81
C ARG A 389 -5.47 19.65 -11.12
N ARG A 390 -4.33 19.07 -11.50
CA ARG A 390 -3.66 19.33 -12.79
C ARG A 390 -4.54 18.94 -13.97
N GLU A 391 -5.25 17.81 -13.89
CA GLU A 391 -6.18 17.39 -14.93
C GLU A 391 -7.33 18.41 -15.10
N LEU A 392 -7.89 18.92 -14.00
CA LEU A 392 -8.95 19.94 -14.05
C LEU A 392 -8.44 21.29 -14.58
N GLU A 393 -7.24 21.71 -14.16
CA GLU A 393 -6.59 22.93 -14.67
C GLU A 393 -6.36 22.82 -16.19
N GLU A 394 -5.89 21.66 -16.65
CA GLU A 394 -5.67 21.37 -18.07
C GLU A 394 -6.97 21.37 -18.88
N ARG A 395 -8.01 20.66 -18.41
CA ARG A 395 -9.33 20.66 -19.07
C ARG A 395 -9.91 22.08 -19.18
N ASN A 396 -9.73 22.91 -18.15
CA ASN A 396 -10.22 24.29 -18.15
C ASN A 396 -9.38 25.21 -19.06
N ARG A 397 -8.06 24.96 -19.17
CA ARG A 397 -7.21 25.62 -20.16
C ARG A 397 -7.66 25.29 -21.58
N ILE A 398 -7.81 24.01 -21.91
CA ILE A 398 -8.27 23.55 -23.23
C ILE A 398 -9.64 24.16 -23.56
N ALA A 399 -10.59 24.17 -22.61
CA ALA A 399 -11.90 24.77 -22.82
C ALA A 399 -11.83 26.29 -23.10
N ARG A 400 -10.87 27.02 -22.52
CA ARG A 400 -10.65 28.45 -22.79
C ARG A 400 -10.01 28.67 -24.15
N GLU A 401 -8.95 27.94 -24.48
CA GLU A 401 -8.30 28.04 -25.79
C GLU A 401 -9.25 27.69 -26.94
N LEU A 402 -10.06 26.64 -26.77
CA LEU A 402 -11.12 26.30 -27.73
C LEU A 402 -12.17 27.41 -27.85
N HIS A 403 -12.56 28.03 -26.74
CA HIS A 403 -13.51 29.15 -26.77
C HIS A 403 -12.95 30.33 -27.54
N ASP A 404 -11.71 30.72 -27.27
CA ASP A 404 -11.11 31.92 -27.86
C ASP A 404 -10.88 31.74 -29.36
N VAL A 405 -10.38 30.58 -29.79
CA VAL A 405 -10.14 30.31 -31.22
C VAL A 405 -11.47 30.13 -31.97
N VAL A 406 -12.35 29.24 -31.52
CA VAL A 406 -13.56 28.89 -32.27
C VAL A 406 -14.59 30.02 -32.21
N ALA A 407 -14.80 30.67 -31.05
CA ALA A 407 -15.77 31.75 -30.94
C ALA A 407 -15.34 32.97 -31.77
N HIS A 408 -14.04 33.29 -31.78
CA HIS A 408 -13.51 34.38 -32.58
C HIS A 408 -13.66 34.10 -34.08
N SER A 409 -13.22 32.92 -34.55
CA SER A 409 -13.35 32.55 -35.97
C SER A 409 -14.80 32.54 -36.45
N MET A 410 -15.72 31.97 -35.66
CA MET A 410 -17.15 31.96 -36.02
C MET A 410 -17.77 33.35 -35.99
N SER A 411 -17.34 34.24 -35.09
CA SER A 411 -17.81 35.63 -35.08
C SER A 411 -17.34 36.39 -36.31
N VAL A 412 -16.08 36.20 -36.71
CA VAL A 412 -15.53 36.80 -37.94
C VAL A 412 -16.27 36.29 -39.17
N ILE A 413 -16.51 34.98 -39.28
CA ILE A 413 -17.28 34.38 -40.38
C ILE A 413 -18.69 34.96 -40.42
N SER A 414 -19.36 35.07 -39.27
CA SER A 414 -20.70 35.66 -39.18
C SER A 414 -20.72 37.12 -39.65
N VAL A 415 -19.75 37.94 -39.25
CA VAL A 415 -19.66 39.36 -39.65
C VAL A 415 -19.31 39.50 -41.13
N GLN A 416 -18.35 38.71 -41.63
CA GLN A 416 -17.96 38.72 -43.04
C GLN A 416 -19.11 38.29 -43.96
N ALA A 417 -19.84 37.24 -43.59
CA ALA A 417 -21.01 36.77 -44.33
C ALA A 417 -22.14 37.81 -44.30
N ALA A 418 -22.47 38.37 -43.13
CA ALA A 418 -23.53 39.38 -43.01
C ALA A 418 -23.23 40.68 -43.78
N THR A 419 -21.95 41.06 -43.88
CA THR A 419 -21.53 42.30 -44.57
C THR A 419 -21.16 42.10 -46.04
N ALA A 420 -21.13 40.87 -46.55
CA ALA A 420 -20.69 40.56 -47.92
C ALA A 420 -21.52 41.29 -49.00
N GLN A 421 -22.84 41.36 -48.83
CA GLN A 421 -23.77 42.03 -49.73
C GLN A 421 -23.54 43.56 -49.87
N TYR A 422 -22.94 44.18 -48.86
CA TYR A 422 -22.61 45.62 -48.86
C TYR A 422 -21.21 45.92 -49.41
N ARG A 423 -20.34 44.90 -49.49
CA ARG A 423 -18.94 45.04 -49.93
C ARG A 423 -18.70 44.60 -51.37
N LEU A 424 -19.60 43.78 -51.93
CA LEU A 424 -19.54 43.29 -53.30
C LEU A 424 -20.67 43.92 -54.13
N PRO A 425 -20.37 44.92 -54.98
CA PRO A 425 -21.38 45.50 -55.87
C PRO A 425 -21.81 44.49 -56.96
N GLY A 426 -23.12 44.31 -57.16
CA GLY A 426 -23.68 43.42 -58.19
C GLY A 426 -24.11 42.02 -57.70
N VAL A 427 -24.24 41.80 -56.39
CA VAL A 427 -24.72 40.53 -55.82
C VAL A 427 -26.23 40.35 -56.09
N ASP A 428 -26.58 39.23 -56.72
CA ASP A 428 -27.97 38.76 -56.92
C ASP A 428 -28.65 38.46 -55.56
N ALA A 429 -29.95 38.75 -55.44
CA ALA A 429 -30.81 38.36 -54.31
C ALA A 429 -30.71 36.88 -53.92
N ARG A 430 -30.40 35.96 -54.84
CA ARG A 430 -30.11 34.55 -54.53
C ARG A 430 -28.82 34.39 -53.74
N ILE A 431 -27.75 35.04 -54.16
CA ILE A 431 -26.42 34.99 -53.50
C ILE A 431 -26.48 35.72 -52.15
N ALA A 432 -27.24 36.82 -52.04
CA ALA A 432 -27.46 37.51 -50.77
C ALA A 432 -28.12 36.59 -49.71
N ARG A 433 -29.12 35.79 -50.11
CA ARG A 433 -29.75 34.78 -49.23
C ARG A 433 -28.79 33.67 -48.80
N GLU A 434 -27.86 33.27 -49.65
CA GLU A 434 -26.82 32.30 -49.27
C GLU A 434 -25.87 32.86 -48.20
N PHE A 435 -25.46 34.12 -48.31
CA PHE A 435 -24.65 34.79 -47.29
C PHE A 435 -25.39 34.95 -45.95
N ASP A 436 -26.67 35.28 -45.98
CA ASP A 436 -27.50 35.34 -44.76
C ASP A 436 -27.63 33.95 -44.11
N SER A 437 -27.77 32.89 -44.91
CA SER A 437 -27.77 31.52 -44.42
C SER A 437 -26.44 31.15 -43.75
N ILE A 438 -25.30 31.52 -44.34
CA ILE A 438 -23.96 31.29 -43.76
C ILE A 438 -23.81 32.04 -42.42
N ALA A 439 -24.27 33.29 -42.36
CA ALA A 439 -24.26 34.07 -41.13
C ALA A 439 -25.20 33.49 -40.05
N GLY A 440 -26.33 32.91 -40.45
CA GLY A 440 -27.24 32.17 -39.58
C GLY A 440 -26.60 30.90 -39.00
N SER A 441 -26.00 30.08 -39.85
CA SER A 441 -25.31 28.85 -39.45
C SER A 441 -24.13 29.11 -38.51
N ALA A 442 -23.34 30.16 -38.76
CA ALA A 442 -22.23 30.55 -37.88
C ALA A 442 -22.72 30.98 -36.47
N ARG A 443 -23.84 31.72 -36.39
CA ARG A 443 -24.46 32.11 -35.12
C ARG A 443 -25.04 30.91 -34.36
N GLN A 444 -25.64 29.97 -35.08
CA GLN A 444 -26.15 28.73 -34.50
C GLN A 444 -25.02 27.88 -33.91
N ALA A 445 -23.94 27.65 -34.68
CA ALA A 445 -22.77 26.89 -34.21
C ALA A 445 -22.12 27.52 -32.95
N LEU A 446 -22.07 28.85 -32.88
CA LEU A 446 -21.64 29.60 -31.68
C LEU A 446 -22.53 29.34 -30.47
N GLY A 447 -23.85 29.28 -30.67
CA GLY A 447 -24.83 28.96 -29.62
C GLY A 447 -24.66 27.54 -29.08
N GLU A 448 -24.55 26.56 -29.97
CA GLU A 448 -24.37 25.14 -29.63
C GLU A 448 -23.06 24.89 -28.88
N MET A 449 -21.96 25.50 -29.32
CA MET A 449 -20.67 25.40 -28.63
C MET A 449 -20.70 26.02 -27.22
N ARG A 450 -21.34 27.18 -27.04
CA ARG A 450 -21.49 27.82 -25.72
C ARG A 450 -22.28 26.94 -24.76
N ALA A 451 -23.31 26.26 -25.25
CA ALA A 451 -24.10 25.31 -24.45
C ALA A 451 -23.26 24.09 -24.01
N LEU A 452 -22.47 23.50 -24.92
CA LEU A 452 -21.57 22.39 -24.59
C LEU A 452 -20.45 22.77 -23.62
N LEU A 453 -19.87 23.97 -23.77
CA LEU A 453 -18.86 24.49 -22.85
C LEU A 453 -19.45 24.82 -21.46
N ALA A 454 -20.71 25.25 -21.39
CA ALA A 454 -21.40 25.47 -20.12
C ALA A 454 -21.64 24.14 -19.37
N LEU A 455 -21.95 23.05 -20.08
CA LEU A 455 -22.04 21.69 -19.54
C LEU A 455 -20.69 21.18 -19.01
N LEU A 456 -19.61 21.36 -19.78
CA LEU A 456 -18.25 20.95 -19.40
C LEU A 456 -17.66 21.75 -18.23
N ARG A 457 -18.13 22.99 -18.02
CA ARG A 457 -17.73 23.84 -16.89
C ARG A 457 -18.47 23.54 -15.58
N GLY A 458 -19.44 22.61 -15.59
CA GLY A 458 -20.12 22.03 -14.41
C GLY A 458 -20.19 22.90 -13.16
N ALA A 459 -21.36 23.49 -12.89
CA ALA A 459 -21.86 23.93 -11.56
C ALA A 459 -21.01 24.85 -10.65
N ASP A 460 -19.77 25.22 -10.97
CA ASP A 460 -18.88 25.95 -10.04
C ASP A 460 -18.69 27.45 -10.35
N ARG A 461 -19.52 28.01 -11.23
CA ARG A 461 -19.63 29.46 -11.36
C ARG A 461 -21.09 29.88 -11.35
N ALA A 462 -21.55 30.33 -10.18
CA ALA A 462 -22.78 31.07 -10.05
C ALA A 462 -22.79 32.21 -11.12
N PRO A 463 -23.80 32.28 -11.99
CA PRO A 463 -23.90 33.37 -12.95
C PRO A 463 -24.03 34.71 -12.20
N LEU A 464 -23.29 35.73 -12.62
CA LEU A 464 -23.30 37.11 -12.08
C LEU A 464 -24.58 37.91 -12.40
N ALA A 465 -25.67 37.23 -12.76
CA ALA A 465 -26.98 37.84 -13.00
C ALA A 465 -27.92 37.45 -11.85
N PRO A 466 -28.82 38.35 -11.38
CA PRO A 466 -29.85 37.97 -10.42
C PRO A 466 -30.61 36.75 -10.96
N GLN A 467 -30.77 35.72 -10.14
CA GLN A 467 -31.47 34.51 -10.58
C GLN A 467 -32.93 34.87 -10.88
N PRO A 468 -33.48 34.41 -12.02
CA PRO A 468 -34.84 34.74 -12.39
C PRO A 468 -35.83 34.17 -11.38
N HIS A 469 -36.81 34.99 -10.98
CA HIS A 469 -37.85 34.62 -10.02
C HIS A 469 -39.22 34.53 -10.69
N LEU A 470 -40.23 34.05 -9.97
CA LEU A 470 -41.59 33.90 -10.50
C LEU A 470 -42.14 35.22 -11.08
N GLY A 471 -41.87 36.35 -10.43
CA GLY A 471 -42.27 37.68 -10.92
C GLY A 471 -41.68 38.10 -12.28
N ASP A 472 -40.67 37.40 -12.80
CA ASP A 472 -40.07 37.71 -14.11
C ASP A 472 -40.83 37.06 -15.28
N LEU A 473 -41.82 36.21 -14.99
CA LEU A 473 -42.62 35.50 -16.00
C LEU A 473 -43.39 36.46 -16.92
N ALA A 474 -43.96 37.53 -16.36
CA ALA A 474 -44.66 38.55 -17.14
C ALA A 474 -43.73 39.19 -18.19
N GLY A 475 -42.49 39.49 -17.82
CA GLY A 475 -41.48 40.04 -18.74
C GLY A 475 -41.03 39.04 -19.80
N LEU A 476 -40.87 37.77 -19.44
CA LEU A 476 -40.58 36.69 -20.39
C LEU A 476 -41.71 36.53 -21.44
N ILE A 477 -42.96 36.57 -21.01
CA ILE A 477 -44.12 36.45 -21.90
C ILE A 477 -44.21 37.64 -22.84
N GLU A 478 -44.02 38.85 -22.32
CA GLU A 478 -44.11 40.06 -23.13
C GLU A 478 -42.97 40.16 -24.16
N SER A 479 -41.74 39.83 -23.77
CA SER A 479 -40.62 39.74 -24.73
C SER A 479 -40.87 38.70 -25.82
N THR A 480 -41.54 37.59 -25.47
CA THR A 480 -41.92 36.57 -26.45
C THR A 480 -43.04 37.05 -27.37
N ARG A 481 -44.03 37.81 -26.88
CA ARG A 481 -45.07 38.44 -27.71
C ARG A 481 -44.50 39.44 -28.71
N GLN A 482 -43.51 40.23 -28.30
CA GLN A 482 -42.81 41.18 -29.17
C GLN A 482 -42.11 40.48 -30.35
N SER A 483 -41.79 39.18 -30.23
CA SER A 483 -41.28 38.38 -31.34
C SER A 483 -42.34 37.91 -32.35
N GLY A 484 -43.61 38.30 -32.18
CA GLY A 484 -44.73 37.94 -33.05
C GLY A 484 -45.55 36.75 -32.58
N ALA A 485 -45.29 36.23 -31.38
CA ALA A 485 -45.99 35.08 -30.82
C ALA A 485 -47.38 35.46 -30.28
N ARG A 486 -48.42 34.66 -30.60
CA ARG A 486 -49.77 34.82 -30.02
C ARG A 486 -49.86 34.08 -28.69
N ILE A 487 -49.69 34.80 -27.58
CA ILE A 487 -49.66 34.21 -26.23
C ILE A 487 -50.81 34.74 -25.37
N GLU A 488 -51.67 33.85 -24.90
CA GLU A 488 -52.65 34.11 -23.84
C GLU A 488 -52.05 33.69 -22.49
N PHE A 489 -51.93 34.62 -21.56
CA PHE A 489 -51.36 34.38 -20.24
C PHE A 489 -52.41 34.63 -19.16
N THR A 490 -52.54 33.68 -18.24
CA THR A 490 -53.40 33.81 -17.07
C THR A 490 -52.61 33.42 -15.83
N GLU A 491 -52.60 34.31 -14.84
CA GLU A 491 -52.02 34.06 -13.53
C GLU A 491 -53.14 34.18 -12.49
N THR A 492 -53.32 33.14 -11.67
CA THR A 492 -54.31 33.09 -10.60
C THR A 492 -53.65 32.67 -9.29
N ALA A 493 -54.09 33.30 -8.19
CA ALA A 493 -53.65 32.96 -6.84
C ALA A 493 -54.86 32.97 -5.91
N ALA A 494 -54.92 32.03 -4.96
CA ALA A 494 -56.01 32.00 -3.98
C ALA A 494 -55.94 33.23 -3.05
N PRO A 495 -57.09 33.68 -2.48
CA PRO A 495 -57.13 34.83 -1.59
C PRO A 495 -56.16 34.69 -0.40
N GLY A 496 -55.27 35.67 -0.23
CA GLY A 496 -54.27 35.68 0.84
C GLY A 496 -52.92 35.03 0.50
N GLN A 497 -52.72 34.59 -0.75
CA GLN A 497 -51.43 34.09 -1.21
C GLN A 497 -50.62 35.15 -1.93
N ASP A 498 -49.33 35.24 -1.62
CA ASP A 498 -48.38 36.13 -2.27
C ASP A 498 -47.41 35.31 -3.15
N PRO A 499 -47.40 35.50 -4.49
CA PRO A 499 -46.40 34.90 -5.38
C PRO A 499 -44.94 35.20 -4.99
N ALA A 500 -44.68 36.29 -4.27
CA ALA A 500 -43.36 36.62 -3.75
C ALA A 500 -42.93 35.74 -2.56
N ALA A 501 -43.86 35.01 -1.94
CA ALA A 501 -43.59 34.08 -0.84
C ALA A 501 -43.13 32.69 -1.31
N ILE A 502 -43.12 32.42 -2.63
CA ILE A 502 -42.68 31.14 -3.18
C ILE A 502 -41.17 30.94 -2.95
N PRO A 503 -40.72 29.74 -2.53
CA PRO A 503 -39.31 29.42 -2.39
C PRO A 503 -38.50 29.76 -3.66
N PRO A 504 -37.32 30.41 -3.54
CA PRO A 504 -36.53 30.82 -4.70
C PRO A 504 -36.21 29.68 -5.67
N ALA A 505 -35.96 28.46 -5.16
CA ALA A 505 -35.70 27.29 -5.98
C ALA A 505 -36.92 26.86 -6.84
N THR A 506 -38.13 26.97 -6.27
CA THR A 506 -39.39 26.76 -6.98
C THR A 506 -39.61 27.85 -8.02
N GLY A 507 -39.37 29.11 -7.69
CA GLY A 507 -39.49 30.24 -8.62
C GLY A 507 -38.56 30.13 -9.84
N VAL A 508 -37.30 29.75 -9.64
CA VAL A 508 -36.33 29.53 -10.74
C VAL A 508 -36.76 28.35 -11.62
N THR A 509 -37.27 27.27 -11.02
CA THR A 509 -37.71 26.08 -11.76
C THR A 509 -38.98 26.39 -12.56
N ALA A 510 -39.94 27.11 -11.97
CA ALA A 510 -41.14 27.60 -12.65
C ALA A 510 -40.80 28.49 -13.86
N TYR A 511 -39.87 29.44 -13.68
CA TYR A 511 -39.40 30.29 -14.77
C TYR A 511 -38.83 29.47 -15.94
N ARG A 512 -37.97 28.50 -15.64
CA ARG A 512 -37.36 27.63 -16.67
C ARG A 512 -38.38 26.75 -17.39
N ILE A 513 -39.39 26.25 -16.68
CA ILE A 513 -40.48 25.45 -17.25
C ILE A 513 -41.26 26.27 -18.28
N VAL A 514 -41.65 27.50 -17.93
CA VAL A 514 -42.35 28.39 -18.88
C VAL A 514 -41.45 28.78 -20.05
N GLN A 515 -40.17 29.08 -19.79
CA GLN A 515 -39.20 29.44 -20.83
C GLN A 515 -39.00 28.33 -21.86
N GLU A 516 -38.75 27.10 -21.40
CA GLU A 516 -38.58 25.95 -22.29
C GLU A 516 -39.89 25.61 -23.01
N GLY A 517 -41.03 25.71 -22.31
CA GLY A 517 -42.36 25.53 -22.91
C GLY A 517 -42.64 26.51 -24.04
N LEU A 518 -42.36 27.79 -23.86
CA LEU A 518 -42.47 28.82 -24.89
C LEU A 518 -41.49 28.58 -26.05
N SER A 519 -40.24 28.22 -25.74
CA SER A 519 -39.23 27.92 -26.75
C SER A 519 -39.65 26.73 -27.63
N ASN A 520 -40.15 25.66 -27.01
CA ASN A 520 -40.65 24.48 -27.71
C ASN A 520 -41.88 24.79 -28.55
N ALA A 521 -42.84 25.58 -28.03
CA ALA A 521 -44.00 26.02 -28.80
C ALA A 521 -43.60 26.80 -30.05
N LEU A 522 -42.64 27.74 -29.93
CA LEU A 522 -42.15 28.52 -31.06
C LEU A 522 -41.38 27.68 -32.08
N ARG A 523 -40.63 26.68 -31.62
CA ARG A 523 -39.86 25.79 -32.49
C ARG A 523 -40.74 24.78 -33.23
N HIS A 524 -41.72 24.19 -32.53
CA HIS A 524 -42.47 23.04 -33.03
C HIS A 524 -43.88 23.37 -33.54
N ALA A 525 -44.42 24.53 -33.18
CA ALA A 525 -45.73 25.02 -33.64
C ALA A 525 -45.69 26.52 -34.00
N PRO A 526 -44.83 26.92 -34.97
CA PRO A 526 -44.70 28.32 -35.36
C PRO A 526 -46.05 28.88 -35.83
N GLY A 527 -46.45 30.03 -35.26
CA GLY A 527 -47.72 30.71 -35.59
C GLY A 527 -48.97 30.18 -34.88
N ALA A 528 -48.89 29.05 -34.15
CA ALA A 528 -49.97 28.57 -33.30
C ALA A 528 -50.15 29.47 -32.07
N ALA A 529 -51.39 29.56 -31.57
CA ALA A 529 -51.65 30.25 -30.31
C ALA A 529 -51.11 29.43 -29.13
N VAL A 530 -50.45 30.09 -28.20
CA VAL A 530 -49.90 29.48 -26.97
C VAL A 530 -50.67 30.00 -25.77
N ARG A 531 -51.17 29.09 -24.93
CA ARG A 531 -51.81 29.39 -23.65
C ARG A 531 -50.86 29.04 -22.52
N VAL A 532 -50.53 30.01 -21.68
CA VAL A 532 -49.74 29.83 -20.46
C VAL A 532 -50.65 30.12 -19.27
N ARG A 533 -50.81 29.15 -18.38
CA ARG A 533 -51.52 29.30 -17.11
C ARG A 533 -50.60 29.01 -15.95
N VAL A 534 -50.60 29.90 -14.97
CA VAL A 534 -49.88 29.75 -13.71
C VAL A 534 -50.90 29.93 -12.59
N ASP A 535 -51.13 28.88 -11.81
CA ASP A 535 -52.13 28.84 -10.76
C ASP A 535 -51.47 28.46 -9.44
N LEU A 536 -51.62 29.31 -8.43
CA LEU A 536 -51.15 29.06 -7.08
C LEU A 536 -52.34 28.64 -6.21
N ASP A 537 -52.35 27.35 -5.84
CA ASP A 537 -53.43 26.71 -5.05
C ASP A 537 -52.88 26.20 -3.73
N GLY A 538 -52.66 27.10 -2.77
CA GLY A 538 -52.29 26.73 -1.39
C GLY A 538 -50.90 26.10 -1.28
N GLU A 539 -50.85 24.79 -1.53
CA GLU A 539 -49.70 23.91 -1.40
C GLU A 539 -48.89 23.76 -2.70
N TYR A 540 -49.48 24.07 -3.86
CA TYR A 540 -48.86 23.83 -5.16
C TYR A 540 -48.95 25.00 -6.13
N LEU A 541 -47.86 25.24 -6.84
CA LEU A 541 -47.79 26.05 -8.05
C LEU A 541 -47.98 25.15 -9.27
N ARG A 542 -49.11 25.31 -9.97
CA ARG A 542 -49.44 24.59 -11.19
C ARG A 542 -49.17 25.44 -12.42
N ILE A 543 -48.39 24.90 -13.36
CA ILE A 543 -48.00 25.56 -14.60
C ILE A 543 -48.50 24.71 -15.75
N THR A 544 -49.23 25.33 -16.69
CA THR A 544 -49.67 24.68 -17.92
C THR A 544 -49.30 25.54 -19.12
N VAL A 545 -48.51 24.99 -20.04
CA VAL A 545 -48.18 25.61 -21.32
C VAL A 545 -48.76 24.74 -22.42
N THR A 546 -49.68 25.29 -23.23
CA THR A 546 -50.34 24.56 -24.31
C THR A 546 -50.19 25.33 -25.63
N ASN A 547 -49.62 24.71 -26.65
CA ASN A 547 -49.66 25.26 -28.01
C ASN A 547 -50.74 24.59 -28.83
N GLY A 548 -51.49 25.37 -29.61
CA GLY A 548 -52.54 24.86 -30.49
C GLY A 548 -52.02 23.95 -31.62
N PRO A 549 -52.94 23.27 -32.34
CA PRO A 549 -52.58 22.35 -33.40
C PRO A 549 -51.86 23.04 -34.56
N VAL A 550 -50.87 22.35 -35.12
CA VAL A 550 -50.11 22.80 -36.29
C VAL A 550 -50.97 22.62 -37.55
N ARG A 551 -51.03 23.63 -38.43
CA ARG A 551 -51.75 23.50 -39.72
C ARG A 551 -51.06 22.43 -40.57
N ALA A 552 -51.84 21.61 -41.30
CA ALA A 552 -51.35 20.47 -42.07
C ALA A 552 -50.23 20.82 -43.09
N GLU A 553 -50.16 22.08 -43.54
CA GLU A 553 -49.15 22.60 -44.47
C GLU A 553 -47.77 22.81 -43.80
N ASP A 554 -47.71 22.97 -42.47
CA ASP A 554 -46.49 23.19 -41.69
C ASP A 554 -45.95 21.92 -40.98
N SER A 555 -46.76 20.84 -40.93
CA SER A 555 -46.35 19.55 -40.34
C SER A 555 -45.15 18.91 -41.03
N ALA A 556 -44.94 19.18 -42.33
CA ALA A 556 -43.78 18.69 -43.08
C ALA A 556 -42.44 19.33 -42.64
N ARG A 557 -42.47 20.52 -42.00
CA ARG A 557 -41.27 21.19 -41.46
C ARG A 557 -40.96 20.81 -40.01
N ALA A 558 -41.96 20.36 -39.25
CA ALA A 558 -41.79 19.97 -37.84
C ALA A 558 -41.10 18.60 -37.67
N GLY A 559 -41.21 17.71 -38.66
CA GLY A 559 -40.70 16.33 -38.60
C GLY A 559 -39.19 16.13 -38.77
N THR A 560 -38.41 17.18 -39.04
CA THR A 560 -36.95 17.06 -39.32
C THR A 560 -36.04 17.72 -38.28
N ALA A 561 -36.59 18.38 -37.25
CA ALA A 561 -35.80 18.97 -36.16
C ALA A 561 -35.61 17.96 -35.01
N GLY A 562 -34.69 17.02 -35.18
CA GLY A 562 -34.23 16.11 -34.14
C GLY A 562 -33.43 16.84 -33.05
N GLY A 563 -34.12 17.60 -32.19
CA GLY A 563 -33.56 18.07 -30.93
C GLY A 563 -33.62 16.93 -29.92
N ALA A 564 -32.46 16.48 -29.43
CA ALA A 564 -32.39 15.49 -28.36
C ALA A 564 -33.31 15.93 -27.21
N GLY A 565 -34.27 15.08 -26.80
CA GLY A 565 -35.29 15.35 -25.77
C GLY A 565 -34.76 15.58 -24.34
N LEU A 566 -33.54 16.10 -24.22
CA LEU A 566 -32.80 16.40 -23.01
C LEU A 566 -33.39 17.58 -22.23
N GLY A 567 -34.02 18.56 -22.91
CA GLY A 567 -34.61 19.74 -22.26
C GLY A 567 -35.76 19.37 -21.32
N LEU A 568 -36.72 18.57 -21.80
CA LEU A 568 -37.84 18.11 -21.00
C LEU A 568 -37.43 17.08 -19.93
N ALA A 569 -36.46 16.22 -20.23
CA ALA A 569 -35.92 15.26 -19.25
C ALA A 569 -35.24 15.98 -18.06
N GLY A 570 -34.39 16.97 -18.34
CA GLY A 570 -33.71 17.75 -17.29
C GLY A 570 -34.65 18.65 -16.49
N LEU A 571 -35.76 19.11 -17.08
CA LEU A 571 -36.81 19.83 -16.33
C LEU A 571 -37.62 18.89 -15.43
N ARG A 572 -37.90 17.66 -15.88
CA ARG A 572 -38.57 16.65 -15.07
C ARG A 572 -37.75 16.28 -13.84
N GLU A 573 -36.46 16.00 -14.00
CA GLU A 573 -35.55 15.71 -12.89
C GLU A 573 -35.51 16.87 -11.86
N ARG A 574 -35.53 18.12 -12.31
CA ARG A 574 -35.55 19.30 -11.43
C ARG A 574 -36.87 19.47 -10.70
N ALA A 575 -38.00 19.22 -11.37
CA ALA A 575 -39.32 19.26 -10.73
C ALA A 575 -39.42 18.16 -9.65
N GLU A 576 -38.99 16.94 -9.97
CA GLU A 576 -38.96 15.81 -9.04
C GLU A 576 -38.03 16.05 -7.84
N ALA A 577 -36.86 16.68 -8.07
CA ALA A 577 -35.93 17.05 -6.99
C ALA A 577 -36.52 18.04 -5.99
N LEU A 578 -37.52 18.82 -6.39
CA LEU A 578 -38.28 19.72 -5.51
C LEU A 578 -39.53 19.06 -4.90
N GLY A 579 -39.78 17.77 -5.15
CA GLY A 579 -41.00 17.09 -4.72
C GLY A 579 -42.21 17.38 -5.61
N GLY A 580 -42.00 17.94 -6.81
CA GLY A 580 -43.01 18.21 -7.81
C GLY A 580 -43.08 17.15 -8.92
N SER A 581 -43.86 17.44 -9.96
CA SER A 581 -43.99 16.59 -11.15
C SER A 581 -44.03 17.42 -12.44
N LEU A 582 -43.61 16.82 -13.55
CA LEU A 582 -43.70 17.42 -14.88
C LEU A 582 -44.07 16.36 -15.93
N ASP A 583 -45.15 16.64 -16.65
CA ASP A 583 -45.65 15.83 -17.75
C ASP A 583 -45.78 16.67 -19.03
N ALA A 584 -45.53 16.05 -20.18
CA ALA A 584 -45.55 16.71 -21.46
C ALA A 584 -45.96 15.73 -22.57
N GLY A 585 -47.01 16.07 -23.32
CA GLY A 585 -47.50 15.19 -24.38
C GLY A 585 -48.48 15.86 -25.35
N PRO A 586 -48.73 15.20 -26.49
CA PRO A 586 -49.78 15.61 -27.42
C PRO A 586 -51.16 15.30 -26.82
N GLU A 587 -52.12 16.20 -27.05
CA GLU A 587 -53.53 16.04 -26.70
C GLU A 587 -54.33 15.50 -27.91
N PRO A 588 -55.51 14.89 -27.68
CA PRO A 588 -56.34 14.33 -28.75
C PRO A 588 -56.81 15.35 -29.81
N ASP A 589 -56.83 16.64 -29.46
CA ASP A 589 -57.19 17.74 -30.35
C ASP A 589 -56.02 18.22 -31.23
N GLY A 590 -54.86 17.56 -31.13
CA GLY A 590 -53.63 17.89 -31.87
C GLY A 590 -52.82 19.03 -31.24
N SER A 591 -53.23 19.55 -30.08
CA SER A 591 -52.40 20.46 -29.28
C SER A 591 -51.29 19.70 -28.55
N PHE A 592 -50.28 20.42 -28.06
CA PHE A 592 -49.27 19.84 -27.18
C PHE A 592 -49.27 20.60 -25.86
N THR A 593 -49.31 19.86 -24.76
CA THR A 593 -49.46 20.42 -23.42
C THR A 593 -48.32 19.95 -22.52
N LEU A 594 -47.71 20.91 -21.85
CA LEU A 594 -46.73 20.73 -20.79
C LEU A 594 -47.39 21.15 -19.46
N ARG A 595 -47.46 20.22 -18.50
CA ARG A 595 -48.06 20.41 -17.17
C ARG A 595 -46.98 20.19 -16.12
N ALA A 596 -46.84 21.14 -15.20
CA ALA A 596 -45.97 20.98 -14.04
C ALA A 596 -46.71 21.34 -12.76
N GLN A 597 -46.39 20.62 -11.69
CA GLN A 597 -46.86 20.88 -10.34
C GLN A 597 -45.64 20.96 -9.42
N LEU A 598 -45.44 22.10 -8.77
CA LEU A 598 -44.31 22.33 -7.88
C LEU A 598 -44.81 22.70 -6.48
N PRO A 599 -44.16 22.26 -5.38
CA PRO A 599 -44.54 22.70 -4.03
C PRO A 599 -44.32 24.20 -3.84
N ALA A 600 -45.30 24.86 -3.22
CA ALA A 600 -45.31 26.30 -2.99
C ALA A 600 -44.84 26.73 -1.59
N GLY A 601 -44.57 25.79 -0.67
CA GLY A 601 -44.18 26.06 0.73
C GLY A 601 -43.27 24.99 1.33
#